data_AF-A0A1S3G425-F1
#
_entry.id   AF-A0A1S3G425-F1
#
_cell.length_a   1.000
_cell.length_b   1.000
_cell.length_c   1.000
_cell.angle_alpha   90.00
_cell.angle_beta   90.00
_cell.angle_gamma   90.00
#
_symmetry.space_group_name_H-M   'P 1'
#
loop_
_entity.id
_entity.type
_entity.pdbx_description
1 polymer ?
#
loop_
_entity_poly.entity_id
_entity_poly.type
_entity_poly.pdbx_seq_one_letter_code
_entity_poly.pdbx_strand_id
1 'polypeptide(L)'
;MWLCALVLASLTACAAWGHPSSSPVVNTLHGKVLGKYVSLRGFEQPVAVFLGVPFAKPPLGSLRFAPPQPAEPWSFVKNTTSYPPMKISPGWNLGITFARSISTTRQLCLPEL
;
A
#
# COMPACT_ATOMS: atom_id res chain seq x y z
N MET A 1 -48.09 -3.76 31.81
CA MET A 1 -46.87 -2.92 31.77
C MET A 1 -45.59 -3.68 32.11
N TRP A 2 -45.55 -5.02 32.02
CA TRP A 2 -44.31 -5.80 32.27
C TRP A 2 -43.86 -6.62 31.04
N LEU A 3 -44.77 -6.87 30.10
CA LEU A 3 -44.50 -7.63 28.87
C LEU A 3 -43.71 -6.84 27.81
N CYS A 4 -43.79 -5.51 27.79
CA CYS A 4 -43.05 -4.70 26.81
C CYS A 4 -41.54 -4.61 27.10
N ALA A 5 -41.13 -4.75 28.37
CA ALA A 5 -39.72 -4.72 28.77
C ALA A 5 -38.95 -5.98 28.32
N LEU A 6 -39.63 -7.13 28.24
CA LEU A 6 -39.03 -8.39 27.80
C LEU A 6 -38.76 -8.41 26.29
N VAL A 7 -39.55 -7.69 25.50
CA VAL A 7 -39.37 -7.60 24.04
C VAL A 7 -38.21 -6.65 23.66
N LEU A 8 -37.95 -5.62 24.48
CA LEU A 8 -36.82 -4.70 24.27
C LEU A 8 -35.46 -5.34 24.62
N ALA A 9 -35.42 -6.31 25.53
CA ALA A 9 -34.20 -7.03 25.91
C ALA A 9 -33.72 -8.03 24.84
N SER A 10 -34.57 -8.45 23.90
CA SER A 10 -34.17 -9.35 22.81
C SER A 10 -33.63 -8.63 21.58
N LEU A 11 -33.93 -7.33 21.40
CA LEU A 11 -33.44 -6.56 20.24
C LEU A 11 -31.99 -6.05 20.40
N THR A 12 -31.41 -6.07 21.59
CA THR A 12 -30.04 -5.58 21.82
C THR A 12 -28.94 -6.62 21.56
N ALA A 13 -29.28 -7.85 21.18
CA ALA A 13 -28.32 -8.95 21.06
C ALA A 13 -27.67 -9.13 19.67
N CYS A 14 -28.00 -8.33 18.65
CA CYS A 14 -27.48 -8.55 17.29
C CYS A 14 -26.78 -7.32 16.71
N ALA A 15 -25.67 -6.93 17.32
CA ALA A 15 -24.68 -6.07 16.65
C ALA A 15 -23.25 -6.47 17.05
N ALA A 16 -22.92 -7.76 16.98
CA ALA A 16 -21.52 -8.19 17.00
C ALA A 16 -20.92 -7.94 15.60
N TRP A 17 -20.41 -6.74 15.39
CA TRP A 17 -19.58 -6.44 14.23
C TRP A 17 -18.30 -7.26 14.37
N GLY A 18 -18.19 -8.37 13.63
CA GLY A 18 -17.00 -9.20 13.64
C GLY A 18 -15.84 -8.46 12.98
N HIS A 19 -14.86 -8.02 13.78
CA HIS A 19 -13.60 -7.53 13.23
C HIS A 19 -12.79 -8.73 12.69
N PRO A 20 -12.23 -8.65 11.47
CA PRO A 20 -11.31 -9.66 10.99
C PRO A 20 -10.01 -9.59 11.81
N SER A 21 -9.88 -10.46 12.81
CA SER A 21 -8.77 -10.45 13.78
C SER A 21 -7.48 -11.11 13.29
N SER A 22 -7.48 -11.78 12.12
CA SER A 22 -6.31 -12.47 11.57
C SER A 22 -5.85 -11.88 10.24
N SER A 23 -4.54 -11.88 10.00
CA SER A 23 -3.96 -11.40 8.74
C SER A 23 -4.47 -12.23 7.55
N PRO A 24 -4.86 -11.60 6.42
CA PRO A 24 -5.46 -12.29 5.29
C PRO A 24 -4.43 -13.15 4.56
N VAL A 25 -4.77 -14.42 4.30
CA VAL A 25 -3.97 -15.35 3.48
C VAL A 25 -4.78 -15.77 2.26
N VAL A 26 -4.20 -15.60 1.07
CA VAL A 26 -4.87 -15.87 -0.22
C VAL A 26 -4.06 -16.88 -1.04
N ASN A 27 -4.74 -17.80 -1.72
CA ASN A 27 -4.13 -18.71 -2.67
C ASN A 27 -4.02 -18.03 -4.05
N THR A 28 -2.84 -18.04 -4.65
CA THR A 28 -2.59 -17.57 -6.02
C THR A 28 -2.15 -18.73 -6.91
N LEU A 29 -2.05 -18.52 -8.22
CA LEU A 29 -1.55 -19.54 -9.17
C LEU A 29 -0.14 -20.04 -8.85
N HIS A 30 0.69 -19.21 -8.22
CA HIS A 30 2.09 -19.52 -7.94
C HIS A 30 2.33 -19.97 -6.49
N GLY A 31 1.37 -19.78 -5.59
CA GLY A 31 1.51 -20.12 -4.16
C GLY A 31 0.67 -19.23 -3.24
N LYS A 32 0.82 -19.42 -1.93
CA LYS A 32 0.07 -18.68 -0.91
C LYS A 32 0.74 -17.34 -0.59
N VAL A 33 -0.06 -16.29 -0.36
CA VAL A 33 0.42 -14.95 0.02
C VAL A 33 -0.27 -14.47 1.30
N LEU A 34 0.51 -13.87 2.19
CA LEU A 34 0.06 -13.22 3.43
C LEU A 34 0.03 -11.70 3.22
N GLY A 35 -1.13 -11.09 3.41
CA GLY A 35 -1.34 -9.64 3.36
C GLY A 35 -1.58 -9.05 4.75
N LYS A 36 -2.06 -7.81 4.77
CA LYS A 36 -2.51 -7.11 5.99
C LYS A 36 -3.80 -6.35 5.73
N TYR A 37 -4.58 -6.14 6.78
CA TYR A 37 -5.72 -5.23 6.73
C TYR A 37 -5.27 -3.79 6.98
N VAL A 38 -5.80 -2.85 6.21
CA VAL A 38 -5.54 -1.41 6.35
C VAL A 38 -6.87 -0.67 6.37
N SER A 39 -7.07 0.17 7.39
CA SER A 39 -8.23 1.08 7.43
C SER A 39 -7.94 2.30 6.58
N LEU A 40 -8.83 2.59 5.64
CA LEU A 40 -8.74 3.75 4.75
C LEU A 40 -9.84 4.76 5.13
N ARG A 41 -9.54 6.06 5.03
CA ARG A 41 -10.57 7.09 5.24
C ARG A 41 -11.68 6.91 4.20
N GLY A 42 -12.93 6.92 4.65
CA GLY A 42 -14.11 6.73 3.80
C GLY A 42 -14.51 5.27 3.56
N PHE A 43 -13.81 4.32 4.19
CA PHE A 43 -14.21 2.91 4.19
C PHE A 43 -14.62 2.49 5.61
N GLU A 44 -15.85 2.02 5.75
CA GLU A 44 -16.39 1.49 7.01
C GLU A 44 -15.67 0.21 7.46
N GLN A 45 -15.11 -0.53 6.49
CA GLN A 45 -14.44 -1.82 6.71
C GLN A 45 -12.99 -1.75 6.23
N PRO A 46 -12.05 -2.41 6.94
CA PRO A 46 -10.67 -2.44 6.52
C PRO A 46 -10.50 -3.23 5.22
N VAL A 47 -9.57 -2.80 4.37
CA VAL A 47 -9.27 -3.47 3.10
C VAL A 47 -8.03 -4.36 3.23
N ALA A 48 -8.02 -5.50 2.55
CA ALA A 48 -6.86 -6.37 2.47
C ALA A 48 -5.83 -5.83 1.46
N VAL A 49 -4.57 -5.76 1.86
CA VAL A 49 -3.48 -5.18 1.08
C VAL A 49 -2.31 -6.16 0.96
N PHE A 50 -1.76 -6.29 -0.25
CA PHE A 50 -0.64 -7.17 -0.62
C PHE A 50 0.37 -6.38 -1.46
N LEU A 51 1.56 -6.07 -0.92
CA LEU A 51 2.50 -5.05 -1.44
C LEU A 51 3.76 -5.59 -2.14
N GLY A 52 3.92 -6.90 -2.25
CA GLY A 52 5.17 -7.51 -2.73
C GLY A 52 4.98 -8.86 -3.41
N VAL A 53 3.82 -9.08 -4.06
CA VAL A 53 3.55 -10.34 -4.76
C VAL A 53 4.40 -10.39 -6.05
N PRO A 54 5.30 -11.38 -6.21
CA PRO A 54 6.08 -11.51 -7.43
C PRO A 54 5.20 -11.97 -8.58
N PHE A 55 5.33 -11.30 -9.72
CA PHE A 55 4.55 -11.57 -10.93
C PHE A 55 5.41 -12.07 -12.09
N ALA A 56 6.73 -11.85 -12.03
CA ALA A 56 7.69 -12.26 -13.06
C ALA A 56 9.03 -12.65 -12.44
N LYS A 57 9.85 -13.37 -13.20
CA LYS A 57 11.25 -13.64 -12.83
C LYS A 57 12.04 -12.33 -12.82
N PRO A 58 13.00 -12.19 -11.88
CA PRO A 58 13.92 -11.05 -11.90
C PRO A 58 14.67 -10.96 -13.23
N PRO A 59 14.76 -9.78 -13.88
CA PRO A 59 15.41 -9.60 -15.17
C PRO A 59 16.94 -9.52 -15.03
N LEU A 60 17.53 -10.60 -14.51
CA LEU A 60 18.97 -10.72 -14.25
C LEU A 60 19.67 -11.49 -15.39
N GLY A 61 20.94 -11.19 -15.63
CA GLY A 61 21.76 -11.88 -16.63
C GLY A 61 21.17 -11.76 -18.04
N SER A 62 20.95 -12.90 -18.70
CA SER A 62 20.36 -12.97 -20.04
C SER A 62 18.91 -12.47 -20.13
N LEU A 63 18.21 -12.34 -18.99
CA LEU A 63 16.83 -11.85 -18.96
C LEU A 63 16.71 -10.32 -19.03
N ARG A 64 17.82 -9.57 -18.92
CA ARG A 64 17.79 -8.10 -18.83
C ARG A 64 17.08 -7.42 -20.00
N PHE A 65 17.21 -7.99 -21.20
CA PHE A 65 16.61 -7.45 -22.43
C PHE A 65 15.64 -8.44 -23.07
N ALA A 66 15.31 -9.51 -22.36
CA ALA A 66 14.32 -10.48 -22.80
C ALA A 66 12.92 -10.07 -22.33
N PRO A 67 11.85 -10.57 -22.97
CA PRO A 67 10.50 -10.45 -22.44
C PRO A 67 10.40 -11.01 -21.00
N PRO A 68 9.53 -10.43 -20.14
CA PRO A 68 9.30 -10.93 -18.80
C PRO A 68 8.87 -12.40 -18.82
N GLN A 69 9.50 -13.22 -17.98
CA GLN A 69 9.09 -14.61 -17.78
C GLN A 69 8.21 -14.76 -16.54
N PRO A 70 7.27 -15.72 -16.49
CA PRO A 70 6.41 -15.96 -15.33
C PRO A 70 7.21 -16.27 -14.05
N ALA A 71 6.73 -15.81 -12.90
CA ALA A 71 7.37 -16.08 -11.61
C ALA A 71 7.44 -17.59 -11.30
N GLU A 72 8.51 -18.02 -10.64
CA GLU A 72 8.58 -19.39 -10.13
C GLU A 72 7.54 -19.64 -9.02
N PRO A 73 6.86 -20.80 -9.02
CA PRO A 73 5.96 -21.17 -7.94
C PRO A 73 6.74 -21.40 -6.63
N TRP A 74 6.06 -21.22 -5.50
CA TRP A 74 6.62 -21.39 -4.17
C TRP A 74 5.68 -22.21 -3.26
N SER A 75 6.26 -23.02 -2.38
CA SER A 75 5.51 -23.95 -1.49
C SER A 75 5.08 -23.34 -0.15
N PHE A 76 5.71 -22.25 0.28
CA PHE A 76 5.45 -21.61 1.58
C PHE A 76 4.45 -20.44 1.49
N VAL A 77 4.08 -19.84 2.62
CA VAL A 77 3.27 -18.60 2.60
C VAL A 77 4.20 -17.40 2.46
N LYS A 78 4.13 -16.70 1.33
CA LYS A 78 4.98 -15.53 1.06
C LYS A 78 4.44 -14.29 1.77
N ASN A 79 5.27 -13.66 2.60
CA ASN A 79 4.91 -12.41 3.28
C ASN A 79 4.90 -11.24 2.29
N THR A 80 3.75 -10.59 2.13
CA THR A 80 3.53 -9.47 1.21
C THR A 80 2.96 -8.25 1.93
N THR A 81 3.34 -8.03 3.18
CA THR A 81 2.86 -6.93 4.03
C THR A 81 3.61 -5.59 3.82
N SER A 82 4.75 -5.63 3.12
CA SER A 82 5.62 -4.49 2.81
C SER A 82 6.01 -4.45 1.34
N TYR A 83 6.38 -3.26 0.86
CA TYR A 83 6.92 -3.09 -0.48
C TYR A 83 8.28 -3.79 -0.63
N PRO A 84 8.59 -4.36 -1.81
CA PRO A 84 9.93 -4.86 -2.09
C PRO A 84 10.94 -3.70 -2.08
N PRO A 85 12.23 -3.98 -1.80
CA PRO A 85 13.26 -2.95 -1.81
C PRO A 85 13.39 -2.34 -3.20
N MET A 86 13.11 -1.03 -3.31
CA MET A 86 13.31 -0.29 -4.54
C MET A 86 14.81 0.05 -4.69
N LYS A 87 15.44 -0.41 -5.78
CA LYS A 87 16.80 -0.01 -6.13
C LYS A 87 16.73 1.37 -6.79
N ILE A 88 17.12 2.40 -6.05
CA ILE A 88 17.33 3.75 -6.60
C ILE A 88 18.59 3.69 -7.48
N SER A 89 18.46 4.04 -8.76
CA SER A 89 19.64 4.40 -9.55
C SER A 89 20.24 5.68 -8.96
N PRO A 90 21.55 5.74 -8.69
CA PRO A 90 22.17 6.99 -8.27
C PRO A 90 21.89 8.04 -9.34
N GLY A 91 21.15 9.08 -8.96
CA GLY A 91 20.89 10.22 -9.83
C GLY A 91 22.20 10.80 -10.29
N TRP A 92 22.31 11.03 -11.60
CA TRP A 92 23.38 11.83 -12.19
C TRP A 92 23.44 13.17 -11.47
N ASN A 93 24.46 13.39 -10.64
CA ASN A 93 24.82 14.71 -10.13
C ASN A 93 25.41 15.53 -11.29
N LEU A 94 24.56 15.98 -12.21
CA LEU A 94 24.81 17.17 -13.02
C LEU A 94 24.37 18.36 -12.17
N GLY A 95 25.36 19.15 -11.74
CA GLY A 95 25.22 20.10 -10.64
C GLY A 95 24.18 21.20 -10.88
N ILE A 96 22.98 20.99 -10.35
CA ILE A 96 22.05 22.06 -10.00
C ILE A 96 22.17 22.27 -8.50
N THR A 97 23.26 22.93 -8.11
CA THR A 97 23.38 23.53 -6.80
C THR A 97 22.32 24.63 -6.71
N PHE A 98 21.20 24.37 -6.04
CA PHE A 98 20.37 25.45 -5.48
C PHE A 98 21.13 26.07 -4.31
N ALA A 99 22.19 26.82 -4.62
CA ALA A 99 22.81 27.70 -3.66
C ALA A 99 22.21 29.09 -3.81
N ARG A 100 21.95 29.66 -2.63
CA ARG A 100 21.91 31.09 -2.32
C ARG A 100 20.53 31.72 -2.35
N SER A 101 19.92 31.70 -1.15
CA SER A 101 19.43 32.88 -0.44
C SER A 101 19.49 34.17 -1.27
N ILE A 102 18.33 34.71 -1.60
CA ILE A 102 18.18 36.14 -1.90
C ILE A 102 17.34 36.73 -0.78
N SER A 103 18.08 37.26 0.18
CA SER A 103 17.68 38.34 1.05
C SER A 103 16.85 39.39 0.30
N THR A 104 15.76 39.80 0.94
CA THR A 104 15.10 41.11 0.85
C THR A 104 15.87 42.16 0.05
N THR A 105 15.38 42.50 -1.15
CA THR A 105 15.54 43.83 -1.72
C THR A 105 14.18 44.23 -2.32
N ARG A 106 13.57 45.21 -1.66
CA ARG A 106 12.39 45.94 -2.16
C ARG A 106 12.76 46.71 -3.43
N GLN A 107 11.72 46.99 -4.21
CA GLN A 107 11.67 47.95 -5.33
C GLN A 107 12.44 47.56 -6.58
N LEU A 108 11.69 47.19 -7.62
CA LEU A 108 11.36 48.11 -8.71
C LEU A 108 10.14 47.54 -9.46
N CYS A 109 8.95 48.08 -9.19
CA CYS A 109 7.87 48.07 -10.17
C CYS A 109 8.21 49.10 -11.23
N LEU A 110 8.48 48.66 -12.46
CA LEU A 110 8.21 49.43 -13.66
C LEU A 110 6.91 48.89 -14.24
N PRO A 111 6.01 49.77 -14.67
CA PRO A 111 5.46 49.61 -16.01
C PRO A 111 5.69 50.85 -16.87
N GLU A 112 5.86 50.57 -18.16
CA GLU A 112 5.95 51.52 -19.26
C GLU A 112 4.77 52.52 -19.27
N LEU A 113 5.10 53.81 -19.44
CA LEU A 113 4.63 54.73 -20.49
C LEU A 113 5.27 56.11 -20.29
#